data_AF-Q1DGE1-F1
#
_entry.id   AF-Q1DGE1-F1
#
_cell.length_a   1.000
_cell.length_b   1.000
_cell.length_c   1.000
_cell.angle_alpha   90.00
_cell.angle_beta   90.00
_cell.angle_gamma   90.00
#
_symmetry.space_group_name_H-M   'P 1'
#
loop_
_entity.id
_entity.type
_entity.pdbx_description
1 polymer ?
#
loop_
_entity_poly.entity_id
_entity_poly.type
_entity_poly.pdbx_seq_one_letter_code
_entity_poly.pdbx_strand_id
1 'polypeptide(L)'
;TVTHLKLFVHVVCAIVVGLLFGDSGMNGTKSVSNIASFLVHILYLWYTTLMPGVLKFPSEMKILRKESFNNWYKIRTYFFATMLTSLPVQIFFSIVYSTIVFTLTSQPLEYDRFMMFLAVLVLTTIVADGYGLFLGTFLNQINGTFIGAITTCYMVVFCGFLIMFSHMSELMKAFSYLSTLRYGLEALVLAMYDNGRTNMVCPEEELYCHYV
;
A
#
# COMPACT_ATOMS: atom_id res chain seq x y z
N THR A 1 17.88 -12.36 -10.93
CA THR A 1 17.23 -11.77 -12.12
C THR A 1 15.84 -11.23 -11.80
N VAL A 2 14.94 -12.01 -11.19
CA VAL A 2 13.56 -11.57 -10.86
C VAL A 2 13.51 -10.37 -9.90
N THR A 3 14.40 -10.30 -8.90
CA THR A 3 14.48 -9.17 -7.96
C THR A 3 14.89 -7.86 -8.63
N HIS A 4 15.85 -7.89 -9.56
CA HIS A 4 16.26 -6.72 -10.34
C HIS A 4 15.12 -6.21 -11.23
N LEU A 5 14.35 -7.12 -11.84
CA LEU A 5 13.17 -6.75 -12.62
C LEU A 5 12.11 -6.06 -11.75
N LYS A 6 11.82 -6.61 -10.55
CA LYS A 6 10.89 -5.99 -9.61
C LYS A 6 11.35 -4.59 -9.21
N LEU A 7 12.63 -4.43 -8.87
CA LEU A 7 13.20 -3.12 -8.53
C LEU A 7 13.02 -2.12 -9.69
N PHE A 8 13.35 -2.52 -10.92
CA PHE A 8 13.19 -1.68 -12.09
C PHE A 8 11.73 -1.24 -12.29
N VAL A 9 10.78 -2.17 -12.18
CA VAL A 9 9.34 -1.86 -12.29
C VAL A 9 8.90 -0.92 -11.17
N HIS A 10 9.34 -1.12 -9.93
CA HIS A 10 9.04 -0.21 -8.82
C HIS A 10 9.55 1.21 -9.06
N VAL A 11 10.77 1.37 -9.58
CA VAL A 11 11.34 2.67 -9.91
C VAL A 11 10.56 3.34 -11.05
N VAL A 12 10.28 2.62 -12.14
CA VAL A 12 9.54 3.18 -13.28
C VAL A 12 8.12 3.58 -12.86
N CYS A 13 7.41 2.73 -12.11
CA CYS A 13 6.08 3.06 -11.61
C CYS A 13 6.12 4.26 -10.64
N ALA A 14 7.10 4.34 -9.75
CA ALA A 14 7.28 5.48 -8.85
C ALA A 14 7.44 6.80 -9.63
N ILE A 15 8.25 6.78 -10.69
CA ILE A 15 8.46 7.95 -11.55
C ILE A 15 7.16 8.34 -12.26
N VAL A 16 6.47 7.38 -12.87
CA VAL A 16 5.21 7.66 -13.59
C VAL A 16 4.15 8.23 -12.65
N VAL A 17 3.93 7.59 -11.49
CA VAL A 17 2.94 8.07 -10.51
C VAL A 17 3.37 9.43 -9.93
N GLY A 18 4.65 9.60 -9.60
CA GLY A 18 5.19 10.85 -9.09
C GLY A 18 5.01 12.02 -10.07
N LEU A 19 5.23 11.79 -11.37
CA LEU A 19 5.02 12.79 -12.42
C LEU A 19 3.54 13.12 -12.64
N LEU A 20 2.64 12.12 -12.55
CA LEU A 20 1.20 12.33 -12.70
C LEU A 20 0.64 13.23 -11.59
N PHE A 21 1.11 13.06 -10.35
CA PHE A 21 0.69 13.85 -9.20
C PHE A 21 1.66 14.99 -8.87
N GLY A 22 2.54 15.35 -9.80
CA GLY A 22 3.53 16.41 -9.61
C GLY A 22 2.90 17.68 -9.06
N ASP A 23 3.58 18.28 -8.07
CA ASP A 23 3.18 19.54 -7.44
C ASP A 23 1.85 19.50 -6.66
N SER A 24 1.27 18.30 -6.45
CA SER A 24 0.05 18.15 -5.63
C SER A 24 0.31 18.35 -4.14
N GLY A 25 1.56 18.17 -3.70
CA GLY A 25 1.94 18.32 -2.30
C GLY A 25 1.89 19.76 -1.80
N MET A 26 2.23 20.75 -2.62
CA MET A 26 2.35 22.15 -2.21
C MET A 26 1.17 23.02 -2.67
N ASN A 27 0.54 22.67 -3.79
CA ASN A 27 -0.59 23.43 -4.34
C ASN A 27 -1.91 23.16 -3.60
N GLY A 28 -2.49 24.21 -3.04
CA GLY A 28 -3.79 24.16 -2.37
C GLY A 28 -4.95 23.78 -3.30
N THR A 29 -4.85 24.09 -4.59
CA THR A 29 -5.86 23.78 -5.62
C THR A 29 -5.95 22.28 -5.89
N LYS A 30 -4.82 21.57 -5.75
CA LYS A 30 -4.68 20.13 -5.98
C LYS A 30 -4.80 19.29 -4.71
N SER A 31 -5.32 19.83 -3.61
CA SER A 31 -5.45 19.13 -2.32
C SER A 31 -6.19 17.80 -2.42
N VAL A 32 -7.30 17.74 -3.18
CA VAL A 32 -8.05 16.49 -3.40
C VAL A 32 -7.22 15.48 -4.21
N SER A 33 -6.48 15.96 -5.21
CA SER A 33 -5.55 15.13 -5.98
C SER A 33 -4.43 14.58 -5.11
N ASN A 34 -3.96 15.35 -4.13
CA ASN A 34 -2.95 14.89 -3.18
C ASN A 34 -3.45 13.71 -2.34
N ILE A 35 -4.67 13.79 -1.80
CA ILE A 35 -5.30 12.69 -1.07
C ILE A 35 -5.52 11.48 -1.99
N ALA A 36 -5.94 11.71 -3.25
CA ALA A 36 -6.06 10.66 -4.25
C ALA A 36 -4.72 9.95 -4.50
N SER A 37 -3.61 10.70 -4.52
CA SER A 37 -2.27 10.14 -4.68
C SER A 37 -1.94 9.17 -3.54
N PHE A 38 -2.29 9.51 -2.29
CA PHE A 38 -2.08 8.63 -1.13
C PHE A 38 -2.80 7.29 -1.30
N LEU A 39 -4.04 7.30 -1.78
CA LEU A 39 -4.77 6.08 -2.12
C LEU A 39 -4.03 5.28 -3.19
N VAL A 40 -3.56 5.92 -4.27
CA VAL A 40 -2.81 5.25 -5.35
C VAL A 40 -1.53 4.60 -4.82
N HIS A 41 -0.77 5.29 -3.95
CA HIS A 41 0.47 4.75 -3.38
C HIS A 41 0.23 3.51 -2.52
N ILE A 42 -0.78 3.55 -1.65
CA ILE A 42 -1.17 2.40 -0.80
C ILE A 42 -1.64 1.24 -1.69
N LEU A 43 -2.50 1.50 -2.67
CA LEU A 43 -3.03 0.47 -3.56
C LEU A 43 -1.96 -0.22 -4.39
N TYR A 44 -1.03 0.57 -4.94
CA TYR A 44 0.09 0.06 -5.72
C TYR A 44 0.95 -0.90 -4.89
N LEU A 45 1.38 -0.47 -3.70
CA LEU A 45 2.20 -1.28 -2.80
C LEU A 45 1.45 -2.51 -2.28
N TRP A 46 0.16 -2.36 -1.95
CA TRP A 46 -0.71 -3.46 -1.56
C TRP A 46 -0.77 -4.54 -2.64
N TYR A 47 -1.12 -4.17 -3.88
CA TYR A 47 -1.33 -5.12 -4.96
C TYR A 47 -0.04 -5.80 -5.42
N THR A 48 1.05 -5.02 -5.56
CA THR A 48 2.35 -5.56 -5.98
C THR A 48 2.98 -6.52 -4.96
N THR A 49 2.64 -6.37 -3.68
CA THR A 49 3.09 -7.27 -2.62
C THR A 49 2.19 -8.51 -2.51
N LEU A 50 0.87 -8.33 -2.61
CA LEU A 50 -0.12 -9.40 -2.50
C LEU A 50 0.01 -10.43 -3.63
N MET A 51 0.13 -9.98 -4.89
CA MET A 51 0.08 -10.87 -6.05
C MET A 51 1.17 -11.97 -6.05
N PRO A 52 2.45 -11.66 -5.81
CA PRO A 52 3.48 -12.69 -5.69
C PRO A 52 3.20 -13.70 -4.57
N GLY A 53 2.70 -13.26 -3.41
CA GLY A 53 2.39 -14.14 -2.28
C GLY A 53 1.30 -15.15 -2.62
N VAL A 54 0.21 -14.67 -3.24
CA VAL A 54 -0.93 -15.49 -3.68
C VAL A 54 -0.55 -16.50 -4.75
N LEU A 55 0.41 -16.16 -5.62
CA LEU A 55 0.84 -17.06 -6.69
C LEU A 55 1.86 -18.10 -6.22
N LYS A 56 2.86 -17.65 -5.45
CA LYS A 56 4.01 -18.46 -5.05
C LYS A 56 3.60 -19.50 -3.99
N PHE A 57 2.86 -19.09 -2.97
CA PHE A 57 2.62 -19.93 -1.80
C PHE A 57 1.80 -21.21 -2.09
N PRO A 58 0.69 -21.18 -2.87
CA PRO A 58 -0.02 -22.41 -3.25
C PRO A 58 0.84 -23.39 -4.06
N SER A 59 1.77 -22.87 -4.87
CA SER A 59 2.67 -23.70 -5.68
C SER A 59 3.69 -24.44 -4.80
N GLU A 60 4.21 -23.77 -3.76
CA GLU A 60 5.15 -24.33 -2.78
C GLU A 60 4.45 -25.27 -1.79
N MET A 61 3.17 -25.05 -1.48
CA MET A 61 2.40 -25.85 -0.53
C MET A 61 2.41 -27.35 -0.87
N LYS A 62 2.40 -27.71 -2.16
CA LYS A 62 2.45 -29.12 -2.61
C LYS A 62 3.77 -29.80 -2.22
N ILE A 63 4.87 -29.07 -2.35
CA ILE A 63 6.21 -29.54 -2.00
C ILE A 63 6.32 -29.61 -0.48
N LEU A 64 5.88 -28.55 0.22
CA LEU A 64 5.91 -28.45 1.67
C LEU A 64 5.14 -29.59 2.35
N ARG A 65 3.99 -30.01 1.82
CA ARG A 65 3.25 -31.17 2.35
C ARG A 65 4.08 -32.45 2.27
N LYS A 66 4.82 -32.67 1.18
CA LYS A 66 5.66 -33.85 0.99
C LYS A 66 6.87 -33.84 1.94
N GLU A 67 7.53 -32.70 2.08
CA GLU A 67 8.72 -32.54 2.93
C GLU A 67 8.38 -32.57 4.42
N SER A 68 7.22 -32.00 4.81
CA SER A 68 6.70 -32.10 6.17
C SER A 68 6.28 -33.52 6.52
N PHE A 69 5.71 -34.29 5.58
CA PHE A 69 5.37 -35.70 5.82
C PHE A 69 6.64 -36.55 6.03
N ASN A 70 7.73 -36.20 5.36
CA ASN A 70 9.03 -36.86 5.52
C ASN A 70 9.85 -36.33 6.72
N ASN A 71 9.24 -35.48 7.58
CA ASN A 71 9.87 -34.87 8.76
C ASN A 71 11.19 -34.14 8.49
N TRP A 72 11.40 -33.59 7.29
CA TRP A 72 12.61 -32.82 6.98
C TRP A 72 12.67 -31.49 7.74
N TYR A 73 11.51 -30.86 7.94
CA TYR A 73 11.37 -29.68 8.79
C TYR A 73 9.92 -29.47 9.23
N LYS A 74 9.72 -28.69 10.30
CA LYS A 74 8.40 -28.31 10.82
C LYS A 74 7.81 -27.16 10.02
N ILE A 75 6.50 -27.18 9.79
CA ILE A 75 5.75 -26.13 9.07
C ILE A 75 5.95 -24.75 9.72
N ARG A 76 5.98 -24.68 11.05
CA ARG A 76 6.19 -23.42 11.80
C ARG A 76 7.54 -22.78 11.45
N THR A 77 8.61 -23.59 11.36
CA THR A 77 9.95 -23.11 11.02
C THR A 77 10.00 -22.57 9.60
N TYR A 78 9.35 -23.24 8.65
CA TYR A 78 9.24 -22.76 7.27
C TYR A 78 8.52 -21.41 7.18
N PHE A 79 7.40 -21.27 7.90
CA PHE A 79 6.62 -20.03 7.90
C PHE A 79 7.46 -18.85 8.42
N PHE A 80 8.12 -19.01 9.56
CA PHE A 80 8.98 -17.95 10.11
C PHE A 80 10.18 -17.64 9.20
N ALA A 81 10.81 -18.66 8.60
CA ALA A 81 11.91 -18.45 7.66
C ALA A 81 11.45 -17.69 6.40
N THR A 82 10.25 -18.01 5.89
CA THR A 82 9.67 -17.34 4.71
C THR A 82 9.35 -15.88 5.01
N MET A 83 8.76 -15.61 6.17
CA MET A 83 8.46 -14.25 6.62
C MET A 83 9.75 -13.43 6.82
N LEU A 84 10.74 -13.99 7.53
CA LEU A 84 12.00 -13.29 7.82
C LEU A 84 12.84 -13.00 6.57
N THR A 85 12.74 -13.84 5.54
CA THR A 85 13.44 -13.62 4.26
C THR A 85 12.69 -12.66 3.33
N SER A 86 11.36 -12.62 3.40
CA SER A 86 10.54 -11.77 2.52
C SER A 86 10.43 -10.33 3.00
N LEU A 87 10.33 -10.12 4.33
CA LEU A 87 10.16 -8.80 4.93
C LEU A 87 11.25 -7.78 4.55
N PRO A 88 12.57 -8.08 4.67
CA PRO A 88 13.60 -7.09 4.37
C PRO A 88 13.58 -6.64 2.91
N VAL A 89 13.23 -7.55 2.00
CA VAL A 89 13.14 -7.28 0.57
C VAL A 89 11.97 -6.35 0.26
N GLN A 90 10.81 -6.58 0.90
CA GLN A 90 9.64 -5.71 0.74
C GLN A 90 9.86 -4.32 1.33
N ILE A 91 10.43 -4.24 2.53
CA ILE A 91 10.79 -2.97 3.18
C ILE A 91 11.72 -2.17 2.26
N PHE A 92 12.74 -2.82 1.68
CA PHE A 92 13.65 -2.17 0.75
C PHE A 92 12.93 -1.60 -0.49
N PHE A 93 12.03 -2.36 -1.12
CA PHE A 93 11.27 -1.85 -2.26
C PHE A 93 10.34 -0.70 -1.89
N SER A 94 9.69 -0.77 -0.73
CA SER A 94 8.85 0.32 -0.21
C SER A 94 9.64 1.60 0.06
N ILE A 95 10.86 1.50 0.61
CA ILE A 95 11.75 2.65 0.82
C ILE A 95 12.14 3.31 -0.51
N VAL A 96 12.57 2.51 -1.49
CA VAL A 96 12.97 3.03 -2.81
C VAL A 96 11.79 3.72 -3.50
N TYR A 97 10.63 3.08 -3.52
CA TYR A 97 9.41 3.61 -4.13
C TYR A 97 8.95 4.92 -3.45
N SER A 98 8.84 4.91 -2.12
CA SER A 98 8.35 6.06 -1.35
C SER A 98 9.27 7.28 -1.45
N THR A 99 10.60 7.07 -1.44
CA THR A 99 11.57 8.16 -1.57
C THR A 99 11.39 8.89 -2.91
N ILE A 100 11.25 8.15 -4.01
CA ILE A 100 11.06 8.74 -5.35
C ILE A 100 9.74 9.51 -5.40
N VAL A 101 8.63 8.88 -5.01
CA VAL A 101 7.31 9.50 -5.05
C VAL A 101 7.24 10.75 -4.18
N PHE A 102 7.76 10.70 -2.95
CA PHE A 102 7.70 11.82 -2.02
C PHE A 102 8.40 13.07 -2.58
N THR A 103 9.55 12.87 -3.24
CA THR A 103 10.27 13.97 -3.90
C THR A 103 9.56 14.51 -5.14
N LEU A 104 8.95 13.64 -5.96
CA LEU A 104 8.30 14.06 -7.21
C LEU A 104 6.92 14.71 -7.01
N THR A 105 6.20 14.34 -5.97
CA THR A 105 4.90 14.94 -5.62
C THR A 105 5.04 16.30 -4.91
N SER A 106 6.28 16.76 -4.68
CA SER A 106 6.59 18.01 -3.96
C SER A 106 5.96 18.06 -2.56
N GLN A 107 6.02 16.94 -1.82
CA GLN A 107 5.58 16.91 -0.43
C GLN A 107 6.53 17.73 0.46
N PRO A 108 6.06 18.28 1.60
CA PRO A 108 6.91 19.02 2.52
C PRO A 108 8.09 18.16 2.99
N LEU A 109 9.32 18.61 2.72
CA LEU A 109 10.59 17.91 3.01
C LEU A 109 10.97 17.94 4.51
N GLU A 110 10.00 17.65 5.38
CA GLU A 110 10.21 17.49 6.80
C GLU A 110 10.53 16.02 7.12
N TYR A 111 11.60 15.79 7.86
CA TYR A 111 12.07 14.44 8.20
C TYR A 111 10.98 13.63 8.92
N ASP A 112 10.29 14.23 9.88
CA ASP A 112 9.28 13.55 10.68
C ASP A 112 8.09 13.10 9.82
N ARG A 113 7.62 13.96 8.90
CA ARG A 113 6.53 13.63 7.96
C ARG A 113 6.93 12.54 6.99
N PHE A 114 8.14 12.62 6.45
CA PHE A 114 8.68 11.59 5.57
C PHE A 114 8.76 10.23 6.29
N MET A 115 9.22 10.22 7.53
CA MET A 115 9.31 8.99 8.33
C MET A 115 7.93 8.39 8.63
N MET A 116 6.94 9.22 8.96
CA MET A 116 5.56 8.74 9.14
C MET A 116 4.96 8.19 7.84
N PHE A 117 5.14 8.91 6.72
CA PHE A 117 4.71 8.47 5.40
C PHE A 117 5.34 7.12 5.01
N LEU A 118 6.65 6.99 5.19
CA LEU A 118 7.39 5.76 4.95
C LEU A 118 6.88 4.61 5.83
N ALA A 119 6.68 4.86 7.13
CA ALA A 119 6.21 3.86 8.08
C ALA A 119 4.83 3.29 7.69
N VAL A 120 3.90 4.15 7.28
CA VAL A 120 2.55 3.72 6.85
C VAL A 120 2.62 2.84 5.59
N LEU A 121 3.45 3.23 4.61
CA LEU A 121 3.62 2.45 3.38
C LEU A 121 4.30 1.09 3.64
N VAL A 122 5.31 1.05 4.50
CA VAL A 122 5.97 -0.19 4.92
C VAL A 122 4.98 -1.11 5.65
N LEU A 123 4.23 -0.59 6.63
CA LEU A 123 3.21 -1.35 7.34
C LEU A 123 2.15 -1.91 6.39
N THR A 124 1.71 -1.13 5.41
CA THR A 124 0.78 -1.58 4.36
C THR A 124 1.35 -2.77 3.59
N THR A 125 2.63 -2.73 3.20
CA THR A 125 3.25 -3.87 2.50
C THR A 125 3.34 -5.12 3.36
N ILE A 126 3.67 -4.99 4.64
CA ILE A 126 3.75 -6.12 5.57
C ILE A 126 2.38 -6.79 5.74
N VAL A 127 1.32 -5.98 5.87
CA VAL A 127 -0.05 -6.48 5.96
C VAL A 127 -0.48 -7.15 4.64
N ALA A 128 -0.13 -6.56 3.50
CA ALA A 128 -0.43 -7.13 2.18
C ALA A 128 0.26 -8.49 1.95
N ASP A 129 1.50 -8.66 2.41
CA ASP A 129 2.23 -9.93 2.35
C ASP A 129 1.55 -11.00 3.20
N GLY A 130 1.21 -10.66 4.45
CA GLY A 130 0.48 -11.56 5.34
C GLY A 130 -0.89 -11.96 4.76
N TYR A 131 -1.60 -11.01 4.17
CA TYR A 131 -2.88 -11.28 3.49
C TYR A 131 -2.71 -12.18 2.26
N GLY A 132 -1.65 -11.96 1.48
CA GLY A 132 -1.31 -12.82 0.34
C GLY A 132 -1.00 -14.26 0.75
N LEU A 133 -0.24 -14.45 1.83
CA LEU A 133 0.04 -15.77 2.42
C LEU A 133 -1.25 -16.44 2.95
N PHE A 134 -2.12 -15.66 3.61
CA PHE A 134 -3.42 -16.14 4.06
C PHE A 134 -4.26 -16.69 2.91
N LEU A 135 -4.45 -15.90 1.84
CA LEU A 135 -5.19 -16.35 0.65
C LEU A 135 -4.51 -17.55 -0.02
N GLY A 136 -3.18 -17.55 -0.10
CA GLY A 136 -2.41 -18.64 -0.68
C GLY A 136 -2.51 -19.97 0.10
N THR A 137 -2.92 -19.93 1.37
CA THR A 137 -3.09 -21.14 2.19
C THR A 137 -4.40 -21.86 1.87
N PHE A 138 -5.48 -21.10 1.66
CA PHE A 138 -6.83 -21.64 1.47
C PHE A 138 -7.17 -21.91 -0.01
N LEU A 139 -6.52 -21.21 -0.94
CA LEU A 139 -6.93 -21.16 -2.34
C LEU A 139 -5.84 -21.67 -3.28
N ASN A 140 -6.28 -22.20 -4.42
CA ASN A 140 -5.39 -22.48 -5.54
C ASN A 140 -4.93 -21.17 -6.22
N GLN A 141 -3.81 -21.22 -6.96
CA GLN A 141 -3.22 -20.06 -7.63
C GLN A 141 -4.24 -19.18 -8.41
N ILE A 142 -5.10 -19.81 -9.22
CA ILE A 142 -6.11 -19.10 -10.03
C ILE A 142 -7.16 -18.43 -9.13
N ASN A 143 -7.81 -19.21 -8.25
CA ASN A 143 -8.86 -18.71 -7.37
C ASN A 143 -8.33 -17.66 -6.38
N GLY A 144 -7.10 -17.83 -5.92
CA GLY A 144 -6.41 -16.90 -5.04
C GLY A 144 -6.27 -15.53 -5.68
N THR A 145 -5.81 -15.47 -6.94
CA THR A 145 -5.67 -14.17 -7.64
C THR A 145 -7.02 -13.48 -7.86
N PHE A 146 -8.06 -14.26 -8.19
CA PHE A 146 -9.42 -13.74 -8.38
C PHE A 146 -10.00 -13.16 -7.09
N ILE A 147 -9.93 -13.92 -5.99
CA ILE A 147 -10.41 -13.48 -4.67
C ILE A 147 -9.55 -12.32 -4.15
N GLY A 148 -8.23 -12.34 -4.37
CA GLY A 148 -7.33 -11.24 -4.02
C GLY A 148 -7.69 -9.92 -4.73
N ALA A 149 -8.05 -9.99 -6.02
CA ALA A 149 -8.48 -8.81 -6.77
C ALA A 149 -9.84 -8.27 -6.26
N ILE A 150 -10.83 -9.16 -6.04
CA ILE A 150 -12.15 -8.77 -5.55
C ILE A 150 -12.07 -8.15 -4.15
N THR A 151 -11.32 -8.79 -3.25
CA THR A 151 -11.14 -8.29 -1.88
C THR A 151 -10.41 -6.96 -1.87
N THR A 152 -9.40 -6.76 -2.73
CA THR A 152 -8.75 -5.47 -2.90
C THR A 152 -9.73 -4.40 -3.39
N CYS A 153 -10.54 -4.71 -4.40
CA CYS A 153 -11.57 -3.80 -4.92
C CYS A 153 -12.57 -3.39 -3.81
N TYR A 154 -13.01 -4.36 -3.01
CA TYR A 154 -13.83 -4.09 -1.84
C TYR A 154 -13.13 -3.15 -0.86
N MET A 155 -11.88 -3.45 -0.46
CA MET A 155 -11.14 -2.60 0.47
C MET A 155 -10.97 -1.16 -0.03
N VAL A 156 -10.84 -0.94 -1.35
CA VAL A 156 -10.74 0.39 -1.99
C VAL A 156 -12.02 1.20 -1.76
N VAL A 157 -13.19 0.60 -2.01
CA VAL A 157 -14.49 1.30 -1.91
C VAL A 157 -14.75 1.78 -0.48
N PHE A 158 -14.33 1.00 0.51
CA PHE A 158 -14.55 1.29 1.93
C PHE A 158 -13.42 2.10 2.58
N CYS A 159 -12.45 2.57 1.80
CA CYS A 159 -11.29 3.31 2.27
C CYS A 159 -11.62 4.75 2.73
N GLY A 160 -12.77 5.30 2.34
CA GLY A 160 -13.26 6.62 2.76
C GLY A 160 -13.00 7.77 1.77
N PHE A 161 -12.14 7.55 0.78
CA PHE A 161 -11.89 8.51 -0.30
C PHE A 161 -13.04 8.56 -1.33
N LEU A 162 -13.51 7.38 -1.80
CA LEU A 162 -14.56 7.30 -2.83
C LEU A 162 -15.96 7.58 -2.26
N ILE A 163 -16.23 7.11 -1.05
CA ILE A 163 -17.48 7.31 -0.33
C ILE A 163 -17.13 7.79 1.07
N MET A 164 -17.63 8.98 1.42
CA MET A 164 -17.41 9.54 2.76
C MET A 164 -18.19 8.74 3.82
N PHE A 165 -17.58 8.54 4.99
CA PHE A 165 -18.17 7.72 6.07
C PHE A 165 -19.50 8.26 6.62
N SER A 166 -19.80 9.55 6.41
CA SER A 166 -21.06 10.19 6.81
C SER A 166 -22.27 9.73 5.97
N HIS A 167 -22.03 9.32 4.72
CA HIS A 167 -23.08 8.88 3.80
C HIS A 167 -23.34 7.37 3.85
N MET A 168 -22.60 6.63 4.69
CA MET A 168 -22.65 5.18 4.78
C MET A 168 -23.61 4.73 5.90
N SER A 169 -24.44 3.72 5.64
CA SER A 169 -25.30 3.12 6.67
C SER A 169 -24.48 2.43 7.77
N GLU A 170 -25.02 2.30 8.98
CA GLU A 170 -24.27 1.77 10.14
C GLU A 170 -23.66 0.38 9.90
N LEU A 171 -24.43 -0.51 9.26
CA LEU A 171 -23.97 -1.86 8.90
C LEU A 171 -22.79 -1.80 7.92
N MET A 172 -22.88 -0.93 6.92
CA MET A 172 -21.84 -0.76 5.91
C MET A 172 -20.59 -0.09 6.50
N LYS A 173 -20.77 0.81 7.48
CA LYS A 173 -19.68 1.40 8.27
C LYS A 173 -18.98 0.36 9.14
N ALA A 174 -19.69 -0.60 9.70
CA ALA A 174 -19.09 -1.72 10.44
C ALA A 174 -18.14 -2.52 9.55
N PHE A 175 -18.54 -2.79 8.30
CA PHE A 175 -17.70 -3.45 7.31
C PHE A 175 -16.46 -2.65 6.91
N SER A 176 -16.53 -1.31 6.92
CA SER A 176 -15.37 -0.46 6.64
C SER A 176 -14.21 -0.70 7.61
N TYR A 177 -14.48 -1.06 8.87
CA TYR A 177 -13.43 -1.36 9.86
C TYR A 177 -12.63 -2.62 9.53
N LEU A 178 -13.12 -3.49 8.64
CA LEU A 178 -12.36 -4.65 8.17
C LEU A 178 -11.32 -4.26 7.10
N SER A 179 -11.47 -3.10 6.46
CA SER A 179 -10.57 -2.65 5.39
C SER A 179 -9.25 -2.12 5.95
N THR A 180 -8.14 -2.78 5.62
CA THR A 180 -6.78 -2.33 5.96
C THR A 180 -6.43 -1.02 5.24
N LEU A 181 -6.92 -0.85 4.00
CA LEU A 181 -6.68 0.34 3.19
C LEU A 181 -7.30 1.60 3.79
N ARG A 182 -8.43 1.47 4.50
CA ARG A 182 -9.04 2.57 5.27
C ARG A 182 -8.03 3.16 6.25
N TYR A 183 -7.46 2.32 7.11
CA TYR A 183 -6.49 2.75 8.11
C TYR A 183 -5.20 3.29 7.49
N GLY A 184 -4.75 2.71 6.37
CA GLY A 184 -3.61 3.24 5.63
C GLY A 184 -3.84 4.66 5.13
N LEU A 185 -4.99 4.93 4.51
CA LEU A 185 -5.30 6.27 4.00
C LEU A 185 -5.49 7.26 5.13
N GLU A 186 -6.23 6.90 6.17
CA GLU A 186 -6.43 7.73 7.36
C GLU A 186 -5.09 8.11 8.00
N ALA A 187 -4.17 7.14 8.14
CA ALA A 187 -2.84 7.40 8.68
C ALA A 187 -1.98 8.28 7.76
N LEU A 188 -2.04 8.14 6.44
CA LEU A 188 -1.32 9.02 5.51
C LEU A 188 -1.87 10.45 5.55
N VAL A 189 -3.19 10.62 5.59
CA VAL A 189 -3.81 11.95 5.68
C VAL A 189 -3.40 12.62 6.98
N LEU A 190 -3.46 11.91 8.12
CA LEU A 190 -3.00 12.44 9.41
C LEU A 190 -1.50 12.77 9.37
N ALA A 191 -0.64 11.87 8.90
CA ALA A 191 0.80 12.12 8.82
C ALA A 191 1.15 13.37 7.98
N MET A 192 0.40 13.62 6.90
CA MET A 192 0.71 14.67 5.94
C MET A 192 0.03 16.01 6.22
N TYR A 193 -1.12 16.02 6.90
CA TYR A 193 -1.88 17.23 7.17
C TYR A 193 -1.93 17.64 8.64
N ASP A 194 -1.66 16.73 9.58
CA ASP A 194 -1.63 17.03 11.02
C ASP A 194 -0.28 17.67 11.43
N ASN A 195 -0.08 17.92 12.74
CA ASN A 195 1.14 18.49 13.33
C ASN A 195 1.48 19.91 12.83
N GLY A 196 0.49 20.80 12.75
CA GLY A 196 0.72 22.24 12.53
C GLY A 196 1.40 22.57 11.19
N ARG A 197 1.02 21.86 10.13
CA ARG A 197 1.54 22.09 8.78
C ARG A 197 1.33 23.53 8.32
N THR A 198 2.31 24.12 7.63
CA THR A 198 2.16 25.43 6.98
C THR A 198 1.08 25.38 5.90
N ASN A 199 0.29 26.44 5.78
CA ASN A 199 -0.77 26.53 4.77
C ASN A 199 -0.23 26.25 3.37
N MET A 200 -1.01 25.54 2.57
CA MET A 200 -0.66 25.24 1.19
C MET A 200 -0.62 26.52 0.36
N VAL A 201 0.24 26.58 -0.65
CA VAL A 201 0.36 27.76 -1.50
C VAL A 201 -0.78 27.73 -2.51
N CYS A 202 -1.58 28.79 -2.56
CA CYS A 202 -2.54 29.01 -3.64
C CYS A 202 -1.79 29.70 -4.80
N PRO A 203 -1.77 29.13 -6.02
CA PRO A 203 -1.17 29.79 -7.17
C PRO A 203 -1.84 31.15 -7.40
N GLU A 204 -1.04 32.19 -7.73
CA GLU A 204 -1.55 33.55 -7.93
C GLU A 204 -2.56 33.67 -9.09
N GLU A 205 -2.61 32.67 -9.97
CA GLU A 205 -3.55 32.57 -11.10
C GLU A 205 -4.97 32.16 -10.67
N GLU A 206 -5.14 31.55 -9.48
CA GLU A 206 -6.44 31.10 -8.99
C GLU A 206 -7.01 32.02 -7.91
N LEU A 207 -8.26 32.45 -8.10
CA LEU A 207 -8.93 33.44 -7.24
C LEU A 207 -9.37 32.87 -5.87
N TYR A 208 -9.46 31.54 -5.75
CA TYR A 208 -9.96 30.86 -4.55
C TYR A 208 -9.43 29.44 -4.42
N CYS A 209 -8.85 29.13 -3.26
CA CYS A 209 -8.48 27.77 -2.86
C CYS A 209 -9.33 27.33 -1.67
N HIS A 210 -10.09 26.24 -1.82
CA HIS A 210 -11.01 25.76 -0.78
C HIS A 210 -10.30 25.18 0.47
N TYR A 211 -9.07 24.70 0.32
CA TYR A 211 -8.36 23.93 1.34
C TYR A 211 -7.05 24.58 1.84
N VAL A 212 -6.91 25.91 1.66
CA VAL A 212 -5.75 26.72 2.12
C VAL A 212 -6.03 27.41 3.44
#